data_AF-A0A537PCZ4-F1
#
_entry.id   AF-A0A537PCZ4-F1
#
_cell.length_a   1.000
_cell.length_b   1.000
_cell.length_c   1.000
_cell.angle_alpha   90.00
_cell.angle_beta   90.00
_cell.angle_gamma   90.00
#
_symmetry.space_group_name_H-M   'P 1'
#
loop_
_entity.id
_entity.type
_entity.pdbx_description
1 polymer ?
#
loop_
_entity_poly.entity_id
_entity_poly.type
_entity_poly.pdbx_seq_one_letter_code
_entity_poly.pdbx_strand_id
1 'polypeptide(L)'
;METRAHYVAVGAFVLAVIFLAFVAVLWLGRAEFAQEAKRYYIYFRGSVAGLSKGSQVQYNGIPVGRVIDIRVDPHNLEQIQVTVEVDTSIVNIKSDAQAFLEANILNGIATVQIRGGTREASELVPRPGHKYAVITAGRSELEEVKASLPELVADLKAAAHRLNDLLDEENRQAGSARRAEQGRGRGREQCQQGRRRDQIPVPRSRAELHGKRWAEGPAVTDARRRRPVGQEPHRRQPAASGADPGKPPRDPRFHPQRFESAG
;
A
#
# COMPACT_ATOMS: atom_id res chain seq x y z
N MET A 1 -15.35 -55.82 -73.72
CA MET A 1 -16.23 -55.49 -72.57
C MET A 1 -15.38 -54.75 -71.54
N GLU A 2 -15.35 -53.41 -71.52
CA GLU A 2 -14.37 -52.67 -70.68
C GLU A 2 -14.88 -51.34 -70.09
N THR A 3 -16.20 -51.12 -69.98
CA THR A 3 -16.75 -49.83 -69.48
C THR A 3 -17.15 -49.82 -68.01
N ARG A 4 -17.09 -50.95 -67.29
CA ARG A 4 -17.53 -51.01 -65.87
C ARG A 4 -16.44 -50.60 -64.87
N ALA A 5 -15.16 -50.73 -65.23
CA ALA A 5 -14.04 -50.41 -64.34
C ALA A 5 -13.90 -48.90 -64.05
N HIS A 6 -14.34 -48.05 -64.99
CA HIS A 6 -14.20 -46.59 -64.84
C HIS A 6 -15.16 -46.00 -63.79
N TYR A 7 -16.37 -46.55 -63.61
CA TYR A 7 -17.29 -46.06 -62.58
C TYR A 7 -16.79 -46.33 -61.16
N VAL A 8 -16.10 -47.46 -60.95
CA VAL A 8 -15.46 -47.77 -59.66
C VAL A 8 -14.30 -46.80 -59.39
N ALA A 9 -13.51 -46.47 -60.41
CA ALA A 9 -12.43 -45.49 -60.29
C ALA A 9 -12.95 -44.09 -59.96
N VAL A 10 -14.04 -43.65 -60.61
CA VAL A 10 -14.68 -42.36 -60.32
C VAL A 10 -15.26 -42.34 -58.90
N GLY A 11 -15.94 -43.40 -58.48
CA GLY A 11 -16.47 -43.51 -57.11
C GLY A 11 -15.36 -43.49 -56.05
N ALA A 12 -14.28 -44.23 -56.28
CA ALA A 12 -13.10 -44.23 -55.41
C ALA A 12 -12.44 -42.84 -55.33
N PHE A 13 -12.35 -42.12 -56.45
CA PHE A 13 -11.82 -40.76 -56.48
C PHE A 13 -12.67 -39.80 -55.65
N VAL A 14 -14.00 -39.82 -55.81
CA VAL A 14 -14.90 -38.97 -55.04
C VAL A 14 -14.80 -39.29 -53.54
N LEU A 15 -14.76 -40.57 -53.16
CA LEU A 15 -14.55 -40.97 -51.77
C LEU A 15 -13.20 -40.51 -51.21
N ALA A 16 -12.13 -40.60 -52.01
CA ALA A 16 -10.80 -40.12 -51.61
C ALA A 16 -10.79 -38.60 -51.38
N VAL A 17 -11.46 -37.82 -52.23
CA VAL A 17 -11.58 -36.37 -52.08
C VAL A 17 -12.38 -36.00 -50.82
N ILE A 18 -13.50 -36.68 -50.56
CA ILE A 18 -14.30 -36.47 -49.34
C ILE A 18 -13.48 -36.81 -48.10
N PHE A 19 -12.74 -37.92 -48.13
CA PHE A 19 -11.86 -38.31 -47.04
C PHE A 19 -10.77 -37.27 -46.79
N LEU A 20 -10.12 -36.78 -47.85
CA LEU A 20 -9.09 -35.75 -47.75
C LEU A 20 -9.67 -34.42 -47.22
N ALA A 21 -10.89 -34.05 -47.63
CA ALA A 21 -11.59 -32.88 -47.10
C ALA A 21 -11.89 -33.03 -45.59
N PHE A 22 -12.32 -34.22 -45.15
CA PHE A 22 -12.50 -34.52 -43.72
C PHE A 22 -11.20 -34.38 -42.93
N VAL A 23 -10.11 -34.95 -43.43
CA VAL A 23 -8.78 -34.83 -42.82
C VAL A 23 -8.32 -33.37 -42.76
N ALA A 24 -8.52 -32.61 -43.85
CA ALA A 24 -8.17 -31.20 -43.91
C ALA A 24 -8.97 -30.38 -42.88
N VAL A 25 -10.27 -30.62 -42.71
CA VAL A 25 -11.11 -29.94 -41.71
C VAL A 25 -10.65 -30.28 -40.28
N LEU A 26 -10.37 -31.56 -39.98
CA LEU A 26 -9.87 -31.98 -38.67
C LEU A 26 -8.48 -31.39 -38.39
N TRP A 27 -7.63 -31.29 -39.41
CA TRP A 27 -6.29 -30.71 -39.31
C TRP A 27 -6.33 -29.20 -39.10
N LEU A 28 -7.15 -28.46 -39.87
CA LEU A 28 -7.36 -27.02 -39.70
C LEU A 28 -7.98 -26.68 -38.34
N GLY A 29 -8.99 -27.46 -37.93
CA GLY A 29 -9.60 -27.31 -36.61
C GLY A 29 -8.58 -27.46 -35.48
N ARG A 30 -7.64 -28.40 -35.61
CA ARG A 30 -6.57 -28.60 -34.60
C ARG A 30 -5.55 -27.46 -34.56
N ALA A 31 -5.31 -26.75 -35.66
CA ALA A 31 -4.34 -25.65 -35.73
C ALA A 31 -4.77 -24.43 -34.90
N GLU A 32 -6.07 -24.11 -34.86
CA GLU A 32 -6.63 -23.02 -34.04
C GLU A 32 -6.57 -23.32 -32.53
N PHE A 33 -6.60 -24.61 -32.14
CA PHE A 33 -6.51 -25.03 -30.73
C PHE A 33 -5.08 -25.24 -30.23
N ALA A 34 -4.06 -25.03 -31.09
CA ALA A 34 -2.65 -25.19 -30.72
C ALA A 34 -2.03 -23.94 -30.07
N GLN A 35 -2.84 -22.96 -29.68
CA GLN A 35 -2.40 -21.89 -28.78
C GLN A 35 -1.97 -22.52 -27.45
N GLU A 36 -0.73 -22.29 -27.02
CA GLU A 36 -0.22 -22.76 -25.74
C GLU A 36 -0.94 -22.02 -24.60
N ALA A 37 -2.14 -22.48 -24.26
CA ALA A 37 -2.95 -21.87 -23.23
C ALA A 37 -2.92 -22.72 -21.95
N LYS A 38 -2.46 -22.11 -20.85
CA LYS A 38 -2.56 -22.71 -19.51
C LYS A 38 -3.83 -22.25 -18.82
N ARG A 39 -4.45 -23.17 -18.09
CA ARG A 39 -5.63 -22.88 -17.27
C ARG A 39 -5.24 -22.66 -15.83
N TYR A 40 -5.90 -21.71 -15.20
CA TYR A 40 -5.71 -21.34 -13.80
C TYR A 40 -7.06 -21.25 -13.09
N TYR A 41 -7.05 -21.54 -11.80
CA TYR A 41 -8.19 -21.32 -10.92
C TYR A 41 -8.00 -20.04 -10.13
N ILE A 42 -9.08 -19.28 -9.97
CA ILE A 42 -9.13 -18.07 -9.16
C ILE A 42 -10.35 -18.18 -8.24
N TYR A 43 -10.15 -18.00 -6.95
CA TYR A 43 -11.23 -18.06 -5.96
C TYR A 43 -11.52 -16.65 -5.46
N PHE A 44 -12.67 -16.11 -5.85
CA PHE A 44 -13.15 -14.81 -5.35
C PHE A 44 -14.08 -15.02 -4.16
N ARG A 45 -13.93 -14.20 -3.12
CA ARG A 45 -14.77 -14.20 -1.89
C ARG A 45 -15.85 -13.11 -1.90
N GLY A 46 -15.92 -12.33 -2.98
CA GLY A 46 -16.83 -11.20 -3.15
C GLY A 46 -17.77 -11.40 -4.33
N SER A 47 -18.55 -10.35 -4.62
CA SER A 47 -19.47 -10.37 -5.76
C SER A 47 -18.70 -10.38 -7.09
N VAL A 48 -18.95 -11.37 -7.94
CA VAL A 48 -18.46 -11.42 -9.33
C VAL A 48 -19.44 -10.79 -10.33
N ALA A 49 -20.25 -9.83 -9.86
CA ALA A 49 -21.25 -9.17 -10.69
C ALA A 49 -20.62 -8.58 -11.96
N GLY A 50 -21.24 -8.86 -13.12
CA GLY A 50 -20.75 -8.44 -14.42
C GLY A 50 -19.71 -9.36 -15.06
N LEU A 51 -19.22 -10.40 -14.35
CA LEU A 51 -18.32 -11.40 -14.92
C LEU A 51 -19.13 -12.50 -15.62
N SER A 52 -18.77 -12.82 -16.86
CA SER A 52 -19.43 -13.85 -17.67
C SER A 52 -18.42 -14.78 -18.32
N LYS A 53 -18.88 -15.94 -18.80
CA LYS A 53 -18.05 -16.82 -19.63
C LYS A 53 -17.65 -16.07 -20.91
N GLY A 54 -16.37 -16.11 -21.25
CA GLY A 54 -15.79 -15.34 -22.35
C GLY A 54 -15.34 -13.92 -21.97
N SER A 55 -15.53 -13.47 -20.72
CA SER A 55 -14.94 -12.21 -20.25
C SER A 55 -13.42 -12.21 -20.45
N GLN A 56 -12.88 -11.04 -20.78
CA GLN A 56 -11.46 -10.90 -21.06
C GLN A 56 -10.64 -10.93 -19.77
N VAL A 57 -9.49 -11.62 -19.85
CA VAL A 57 -8.49 -11.65 -18.80
C VAL A 57 -7.33 -10.79 -19.26
N GLN A 58 -6.97 -9.82 -18.43
CA GLN A 58 -5.96 -8.83 -18.72
C GLN A 58 -4.82 -8.95 -17.71
N TYR A 59 -3.59 -8.76 -18.16
CA TYR A 59 -2.41 -8.65 -17.32
C TYR A 59 -1.89 -7.23 -17.40
N ASN A 60 -1.96 -6.48 -16.31
CA ASN A 60 -1.64 -5.04 -16.29
C ASN A 60 -2.29 -4.26 -17.46
N GLY A 61 -3.56 -4.58 -17.79
CA GLY A 61 -4.29 -3.95 -18.90
C GLY A 61 -4.03 -4.51 -20.31
N ILE A 62 -3.16 -5.51 -20.45
CA ILE A 62 -2.93 -6.20 -21.73
C ILE A 62 -3.81 -7.44 -21.79
N PRO A 63 -4.61 -7.67 -22.84
CA PRO A 63 -5.40 -8.89 -22.96
C PRO A 63 -4.48 -10.11 -23.13
N VAL A 64 -4.59 -11.07 -22.20
CA VAL A 64 -3.74 -12.28 -22.17
C VAL A 64 -4.56 -13.57 -22.23
N GLY A 65 -5.88 -13.48 -22.13
CA GLY A 65 -6.71 -14.67 -22.03
C GLY A 65 -8.20 -14.39 -21.89
N ARG A 66 -8.95 -15.43 -21.53
CA ARG A 66 -10.41 -15.39 -21.38
C ARG A 66 -10.88 -16.28 -20.24
N VAL A 67 -12.06 -15.96 -19.70
CA VAL A 67 -12.75 -16.78 -18.71
C VAL A 67 -13.44 -17.95 -19.42
N ILE A 68 -13.17 -19.18 -18.99
CA ILE A 68 -13.76 -20.39 -19.58
C ILE A 68 -14.99 -20.83 -18.79
N ASP A 69 -14.92 -20.77 -17.46
CA ASP A 69 -16.00 -21.26 -16.62
C ASP A 69 -16.07 -20.50 -15.29
N ILE A 70 -17.28 -20.43 -14.73
CA ILE A 70 -17.58 -19.77 -13.47
C ILE A 70 -18.49 -20.70 -12.69
N ARG A 71 -18.05 -21.11 -11.50
CA ARG A 71 -18.77 -22.06 -10.65
C ARG A 71 -18.68 -21.62 -9.19
N VAL A 72 -19.71 -21.91 -8.41
CA VAL A 72 -19.63 -21.80 -6.96
C VAL A 72 -18.87 -23.03 -6.44
N ASP A 73 -17.95 -22.82 -5.51
CA ASP A 73 -17.21 -23.93 -4.90
C ASP A 73 -18.17 -24.79 -4.05
N PRO A 74 -18.28 -26.11 -4.30
CA PRO A 74 -19.15 -26.99 -3.52
C PRO A 74 -18.76 -27.11 -2.04
N HIS A 75 -17.52 -26.77 -1.67
CA HIS A 75 -17.04 -26.80 -0.30
C HIS A 75 -17.22 -25.47 0.43
N ASN A 76 -17.31 -24.37 -0.31
CA ASN A 76 -17.53 -23.05 0.27
C ASN A 76 -18.42 -22.19 -0.64
N LEU A 77 -19.68 -22.03 -0.26
CA LEU A 77 -20.68 -21.27 -1.02
C LEU A 77 -20.37 -19.76 -1.12
N GLU A 78 -19.52 -19.24 -0.24
CA GLU A 78 -19.05 -17.85 -0.28
C GLU A 78 -17.91 -17.66 -1.28
N GLN A 79 -17.37 -18.75 -1.85
CA GLN A 79 -16.28 -18.71 -2.82
C GLN A 79 -16.77 -19.08 -4.22
N ILE A 80 -16.37 -18.24 -5.16
CA ILE A 80 -16.66 -18.43 -6.58
C ILE A 80 -15.36 -18.81 -7.26
N GLN A 81 -15.33 -20.05 -7.76
CA GLN A 81 -14.25 -20.58 -8.57
C GLN A 81 -14.41 -20.11 -10.02
N VAL A 82 -13.50 -19.27 -10.46
CA VAL A 82 -13.38 -18.82 -11.84
C VAL A 82 -12.23 -19.57 -12.49
N THR A 83 -12.52 -20.21 -13.62
CA THR A 83 -11.50 -20.86 -14.45
C THR A 83 -11.13 -19.94 -15.59
N VAL A 84 -9.86 -19.53 -15.61
CA VAL A 84 -9.31 -18.68 -16.66
C VAL A 84 -8.35 -19.46 -17.53
N GLU A 85 -8.30 -19.13 -18.80
CA GLU A 85 -7.33 -19.64 -19.76
C GLU A 85 -6.46 -18.47 -20.21
N VAL A 86 -5.16 -18.61 -20.02
CA VAL A 86 -4.15 -17.59 -20.29
C VAL A 86 -3.14 -18.16 -21.27
N ASP A 87 -2.84 -17.39 -22.30
CA ASP A 87 -1.83 -17.74 -23.30
C ASP A 87 -0.42 -17.59 -22.69
N THR A 88 0.30 -18.71 -22.56
CA THR A 88 1.66 -18.72 -22.02
C THR A 88 2.68 -18.14 -22.98
N SER A 89 2.33 -17.96 -24.25
CA SER A 89 3.17 -17.29 -25.24
C SER A 89 3.31 -15.79 -24.94
N ILE A 90 2.32 -15.19 -24.26
CA ILE A 90 2.29 -13.77 -23.94
C ILE A 90 2.85 -13.50 -22.54
N VAL A 91 2.37 -14.24 -21.53
CA VAL A 91 2.79 -14.02 -20.14
C VAL A 91 2.84 -15.31 -19.33
N ASN A 92 3.93 -15.47 -18.57
CA ASN A 92 4.05 -16.53 -17.58
C ASN A 92 3.65 -16.03 -16.20
N ILE A 93 2.50 -16.52 -15.71
CA ILE A 93 1.96 -16.12 -14.39
C ILE A 93 2.85 -16.67 -13.27
N LYS A 94 3.26 -15.77 -12.39
CA LYS A 94 4.16 -16.05 -11.26
C LYS A 94 3.38 -16.30 -9.97
N SER A 95 4.06 -16.84 -8.96
CA SER A 95 3.46 -17.16 -7.66
C SER A 95 2.96 -15.96 -6.86
N ASP A 96 3.51 -14.78 -7.11
CA ASP A 96 3.15 -13.51 -6.46
C ASP A 96 2.03 -12.75 -7.20
N ALA A 97 1.57 -13.27 -8.35
CA ALA A 97 0.50 -12.65 -9.10
C ALA A 97 -0.82 -12.70 -8.32
N GLN A 98 -1.52 -11.57 -8.32
CA GLN A 98 -2.84 -11.42 -7.72
C GLN A 98 -3.85 -11.04 -8.80
N ALA A 99 -5.01 -11.67 -8.73
CA ALA A 99 -6.13 -11.39 -9.62
C ALA A 99 -7.14 -10.48 -8.94
N PHE A 100 -7.55 -9.43 -9.62
CA PHE A 100 -8.53 -8.45 -9.18
C PHE A 100 -9.69 -8.46 -10.17
N LEU A 101 -10.89 -8.25 -9.66
CA LEU A 101 -12.04 -8.02 -10.51
C LEU A 101 -12.19 -6.52 -10.76
N GLU A 102 -12.12 -6.12 -12.02
CA GLU A 102 -12.31 -4.74 -12.45
C GLU A 102 -13.63 -4.65 -13.22
N ALA A 103 -14.62 -4.00 -12.60
CA ALA A 103 -15.93 -3.76 -13.19
C ALA A 103 -15.93 -2.37 -13.84
N ASN A 104 -16.20 -2.32 -15.15
CA ASN A 104 -16.35 -1.05 -15.83
C ASN A 104 -17.79 -0.54 -15.63
N ILE A 105 -17.91 0.64 -15.01
CA ILE A 105 -19.18 1.24 -14.61
C ILE A 105 -20.02 1.63 -15.83
N LEU A 106 -19.37 1.99 -16.94
CA LEU A 106 -20.06 2.51 -18.12
C LEU A 106 -20.83 1.42 -18.88
N ASN A 107 -20.28 0.20 -18.91
CA ASN A 107 -20.86 -0.92 -19.64
C ASN A 107 -21.38 -2.04 -18.73
N GLY A 108 -21.10 -1.98 -17.42
CA GLY A 108 -21.50 -3.00 -16.43
C GLY A 108 -20.78 -4.34 -16.60
N ILE A 109 -19.75 -4.41 -17.45
CA ILE A 109 -19.00 -5.64 -17.71
C ILE A 109 -17.80 -5.68 -16.77
N ALA A 110 -17.61 -6.84 -16.13
CA ALA A 110 -16.42 -7.10 -15.32
C ALA A 110 -15.38 -7.89 -16.12
N THR A 111 -14.13 -7.52 -15.89
CA THR A 111 -12.95 -8.17 -16.45
C THR A 111 -12.00 -8.59 -15.34
N VAL A 112 -11.23 -9.64 -15.57
CA VAL A 112 -10.23 -10.11 -14.61
C VAL A 112 -8.91 -9.40 -14.92
N GLN A 113 -8.38 -8.65 -13.96
CA GLN A 113 -7.05 -8.06 -14.03
C GLN A 113 -6.07 -8.87 -13.20
N ILE A 114 -4.99 -9.30 -13.80
CA ILE A 114 -3.87 -9.92 -13.12
C ILE A 114 -2.78 -8.87 -13.00
N ARG A 115 -2.34 -8.61 -11.76
CA ARG A 115 -1.23 -7.71 -11.45
C ARG A 115 -0.20 -8.48 -10.60
N GLY A 116 1.06 -8.06 -10.66
CA GLY A 116 2.17 -8.72 -9.95
C GLY A 116 3.19 -9.32 -10.92
N GLY A 117 3.95 -10.32 -10.49
CA GLY A 117 4.96 -10.97 -11.32
C GLY A 117 6.34 -10.29 -11.23
N THR A 118 6.95 -10.33 -10.06
CA THR A 118 8.38 -10.00 -9.92
C THR A 118 9.24 -11.03 -10.65
N ARG A 119 10.37 -10.60 -11.24
CA ARG A 119 11.27 -11.51 -11.99
C ARG A 119 11.82 -12.65 -11.14
N GLU A 120 11.92 -12.45 -9.83
CA GLU A 120 12.48 -13.42 -8.86
C GLU A 120 11.45 -14.44 -8.35
N ALA A 121 10.16 -14.24 -8.63
CA ALA A 121 9.12 -15.18 -8.21
C ALA A 121 9.17 -16.47 -9.04
N SER A 122 9.07 -17.61 -8.35
CA SER A 122 8.91 -18.92 -8.98
C SER A 122 7.64 -18.95 -9.83
N GLU A 123 7.68 -19.77 -10.88
CA GLU A 123 6.50 -20.04 -11.70
C GLU A 123 5.38 -20.64 -10.84
N LEU A 124 4.14 -20.26 -11.12
CA LEU A 124 2.99 -20.75 -10.37
C LEU A 124 2.74 -22.23 -10.70
N VAL A 125 3.18 -23.12 -9.81
CA VAL A 125 2.99 -24.58 -9.94
C VAL A 125 1.67 -25.00 -9.27
N PRO A 126 0.90 -25.92 -9.86
CA PRO A 126 -0.27 -26.50 -9.21
C PRO A 126 0.12 -27.17 -7.88
N ARG A 127 -0.66 -26.90 -6.82
CA ARG A 127 -0.49 -27.58 -5.53
C ARG A 127 -0.84 -29.06 -5.67
N PRO A 128 -0.23 -29.96 -4.87
CA PRO A 128 -0.58 -31.37 -4.87
C PRO A 128 -2.09 -31.56 -4.66
N GLY A 129 -2.75 -32.25 -5.58
CA GLY A 129 -4.20 -32.51 -5.55
C GLY A 129 -5.10 -31.50 -6.28
N HIS A 130 -4.55 -30.41 -6.85
CA HIS A 130 -5.32 -29.47 -7.68
C HIS A 130 -4.95 -29.60 -9.15
N LYS A 131 -5.95 -29.69 -10.05
CA LYS A 131 -5.74 -29.88 -11.49
C LYS A 131 -5.08 -28.68 -12.18
N TYR A 132 -5.31 -27.47 -11.65
CA TYR A 132 -4.72 -26.22 -12.15
C TYR A 132 -4.15 -25.40 -11.00
N ALA A 133 -3.20 -24.53 -11.32
CA ALA A 133 -2.59 -23.65 -10.36
C ALA A 133 -3.57 -22.55 -9.92
N VAL A 134 -3.53 -22.19 -8.64
CA VAL A 134 -4.48 -21.27 -8.02
C VAL A 134 -3.84 -19.90 -7.89
N ILE A 135 -4.44 -18.90 -8.53
CA ILE A 135 -4.06 -17.48 -8.40
C ILE A 135 -4.85 -16.92 -7.22
N THR A 136 -4.16 -16.18 -6.35
CA THR A 136 -4.81 -15.54 -5.19
C THR A 136 -5.63 -14.34 -5.67
N ALA A 137 -6.90 -14.28 -5.29
CA ALA A 137 -7.72 -13.11 -5.54
C ALA A 137 -7.35 -11.99 -4.55
N GLY A 138 -7.02 -10.81 -5.09
CA GLY A 138 -6.85 -9.58 -4.32
C GLY A 138 -8.20 -8.91 -4.05
N ARG A 139 -8.21 -7.97 -3.10
CA ARG A 139 -9.39 -7.15 -2.80
C ARG A 139 -9.54 -6.08 -3.88
N SER A 140 -10.76 -5.84 -4.37
CA SER A 140 -11.01 -4.79 -5.35
C SER A 140 -10.84 -3.41 -4.69
N GLU A 141 -10.29 -2.44 -5.43
CA GLU A 141 -10.04 -1.06 -4.95
C GLU A 141 -11.32 -0.40 -4.40
N LEU A 142 -12.48 -0.69 -5.01
CA LEU A 142 -13.77 -0.21 -4.56
C LEU A 142 -14.21 -0.79 -3.20
N GLU A 143 -13.87 -2.05 -2.92
CA GLU A 143 -14.17 -2.66 -1.61
C GLU A 143 -13.29 -2.06 -0.51
N GLU A 144 -12.04 -1.74 -0.84
CA GLU A 144 -11.12 -1.07 0.10
C GLU A 144 -11.60 0.34 0.46
N VAL A 145 -12.04 1.13 -0.53
CA VAL A 145 -12.65 2.44 -0.26
C VAL A 145 -13.90 2.31 0.62
N LYS A 146 -14.76 1.32 0.34
CA LYS A 146 -15.96 1.07 1.15
C LYS A 146 -15.63 0.65 2.58
N ALA A 147 -14.58 -0.14 2.77
CA ALA A 147 -14.12 -0.55 4.08
C ALA A 147 -13.61 0.65 4.92
N SER A 148 -13.03 1.66 4.26
CA SER A 148 -12.50 2.86 4.92
C SER A 148 -13.55 3.96 5.18
N LEU A 149 -14.69 3.97 4.47
CA LEU A 149 -15.75 4.99 4.63
C LEU A 149 -16.21 5.22 6.08
N PRO A 150 -16.50 4.17 6.89
CA PRO A 150 -16.97 4.36 8.26
C PRO A 150 -15.95 5.06 9.15
N GLU A 151 -14.66 4.79 8.93
CA GLU A 151 -13.56 5.39 9.68
C GLU A 151 -13.41 6.87 9.32
N LEU A 152 -13.45 7.22 8.02
CA LEU A 152 -13.47 8.63 7.60
C LEU A 152 -14.64 9.41 8.21
N VAL A 153 -15.83 8.80 8.26
CA VAL A 153 -17.02 9.43 8.88
C VAL A 153 -16.82 9.60 10.38
N ALA A 154 -16.22 8.60 11.06
CA ALA A 154 -15.90 8.67 12.47
C ALA A 154 -14.89 9.78 12.77
N ASP A 155 -13.83 9.89 11.96
CA ASP A 155 -12.82 10.94 12.07
C ASP A 155 -13.38 12.33 11.81
N LEU A 156 -14.23 12.49 10.79
CA LEU A 156 -14.94 13.74 10.52
C LEU A 156 -15.87 14.12 11.68
N LYS A 157 -16.61 13.15 12.23
CA LYS A 157 -17.47 13.37 13.38
C LYS A 157 -16.65 13.75 14.62
N ALA A 158 -15.50 13.10 14.84
CA ALA A 158 -14.60 13.42 15.94
C ALA A 158 -13.98 14.82 15.79
N ALA A 159 -13.60 15.22 14.58
CA ALA A 159 -13.12 16.56 14.28
C ALA A 159 -14.21 17.62 14.50
N ALA A 160 -15.44 17.35 14.03
CA ALA A 160 -16.59 18.23 14.25
C ALA A 160 -16.92 18.38 15.74
N HIS A 161 -16.88 17.29 16.51
CA HIS A 161 -17.06 17.34 17.96
C HIS A 161 -15.99 18.20 18.64
N ARG A 162 -14.71 18.01 18.31
CA ARG A 162 -13.62 18.82 18.88
C ARG A 162 -13.75 20.32 18.54
N LEU A 163 -14.22 20.65 17.34
CA LEU A 163 -14.50 22.03 16.97
C LEU A 163 -15.68 22.60 17.75
N ASN A 164 -16.75 21.80 17.92
CA ASN A 164 -17.90 22.21 18.71
C ASN A 164 -17.55 22.41 20.19
N ASP A 165 -16.74 21.53 20.77
CA ASP A 165 -16.26 21.65 22.16
C ASP A 165 -15.43 22.92 22.38
N LEU A 166 -14.66 23.36 21.38
CA LEU A 166 -13.91 24.63 21.44
C LEU A 166 -14.80 25.86 21.26
N LEU A 167 -15.92 25.71 20.53
CA LEU A 167 -16.89 26.77 20.27
C LEU A 167 -18.00 26.84 21.32
N ASP A 168 -18.07 25.84 22.21
CA ASP A 168 -19.11 25.76 23.23
C ASP A 168 -18.94 26.87 24.28
N GLU A 169 -20.08 27.41 24.72
CA GLU A 169 -20.14 28.59 25.58
C GLU A 169 -19.45 28.33 26.94
N GLU A 170 -19.47 27.08 27.40
CA GLU A 170 -18.81 26.65 28.63
C GLU A 170 -17.28 26.76 28.55
N ASN A 171 -16.68 26.45 27.39
CA ASN A 171 -15.24 26.60 27.16
C ASN A 171 -14.83 28.07 26.97
N ARG A 172 -15.72 28.90 26.38
CA ARG A 172 -15.56 30.37 26.33
C ARG A 172 -15.59 31.00 27.73
N GLN A 173 -16.46 30.51 28.61
CA GLN A 173 -16.57 30.98 29.98
C GLN A 173 -15.41 30.50 30.86
N ALA A 174 -14.98 29.24 30.72
CA ALA A 174 -13.81 28.73 31.43
C ALA A 174 -12.51 29.47 31.01
N GLY A 175 -12.36 29.79 29.72
CA GLY A 175 -11.24 30.56 29.20
C GLY A 175 -11.22 32.02 29.64
N SER A 176 -12.39 32.65 29.75
CA SER A 176 -12.53 34.04 30.23
C SER A 176 -12.41 34.15 31.76
N ALA A 177 -12.93 33.19 32.51
CA ALA A 177 -12.76 33.09 33.96
C ALA A 177 -11.28 32.90 34.37
N ARG A 178 -10.55 32.00 33.69
CA ARG A 178 -9.10 31.83 33.93
C ARG A 178 -8.30 33.09 33.59
N ARG A 179 -8.68 33.82 32.53
CA ARG A 179 -8.04 35.11 32.18
C ARG A 179 -8.33 36.20 33.23
N ALA A 180 -9.53 36.22 33.80
CA ALA A 180 -9.92 37.15 34.86
C ALA A 180 -9.17 36.87 36.18
N GLU A 181 -8.94 35.61 36.54
CA GLU A 181 -8.11 35.25 37.70
C GLU A 181 -6.63 35.53 37.48
N GLN A 182 -6.10 35.27 36.27
CA GLN A 182 -4.69 35.49 35.96
C GLN A 182 -4.32 36.99 35.96
N GLY A 183 -5.27 37.87 35.63
CA GLY A 183 -5.12 39.32 35.81
C GLY A 183 -5.07 39.75 37.29
N ARG A 184 -5.77 39.06 38.20
CA ARG A 184 -5.79 39.37 39.63
C ARG A 184 -4.54 38.90 40.37
N GLY A 185 -3.87 37.84 39.91
CA GLY A 185 -2.61 37.35 40.49
C GLY A 185 -1.43 38.31 40.32
N ARG A 186 -1.24 38.88 39.13
CA ARG A 186 -0.12 39.80 38.85
C ARG A 186 -0.18 41.12 39.63
N GLY A 187 -1.38 41.64 39.92
CA GLY A 187 -1.53 42.88 40.70
C GLY A 187 -1.09 42.75 42.16
N ARG A 188 -1.19 41.55 42.75
CA ARG A 188 -0.85 41.32 44.17
C ARG A 188 0.66 41.27 44.41
N GLU A 189 1.43 40.72 43.48
CA GLU A 189 2.90 40.71 43.57
C GLU A 189 3.47 42.13 43.41
N GLN A 190 2.89 42.94 42.51
CA GLN A 190 3.35 44.31 42.26
C GLN A 190 3.04 45.26 43.43
N CYS A 191 1.91 45.09 44.13
CA CYS A 191 1.61 45.82 45.37
C CYS A 191 2.52 45.44 46.55
N GLN A 192 2.94 44.17 46.67
CA GLN A 192 3.90 43.76 47.70
C GLN A 192 5.31 44.31 47.45
N GLN A 193 5.71 44.41 46.17
CA GLN A 193 7.03 44.92 45.80
C GLN A 193 7.14 46.45 45.97
N GLY A 194 6.05 47.19 45.77
CA GLY A 194 5.97 48.62 46.11
C GLY A 194 6.09 48.89 47.62
N ARG A 195 5.43 48.08 48.46
CA ARG A 195 5.44 48.25 49.92
C ARG A 195 6.79 47.93 50.60
N ARG A 196 7.67 47.18 49.93
CA ARG A 196 9.05 46.93 50.40
C ARG A 196 10.02 48.06 50.09
N ARG A 197 9.68 49.00 49.20
CA ARG A 197 10.56 50.13 48.85
C ARG A 197 10.51 51.28 49.87
N ASP A 198 9.52 51.31 50.75
CA ASP A 198 9.37 52.35 51.80
C ASP A 198 10.08 52.00 53.11
N GLN A 199 10.76 50.85 53.21
CA GLN A 199 11.66 50.52 54.32
C GLN A 199 13.12 50.84 53.94
N ILE A 200 13.43 52.13 53.84
CA ILE A 200 14.81 52.62 53.89
C ILE A 200 15.05 53.12 55.33
N PRO A 201 15.91 52.48 56.14
CA PRO A 201 16.26 52.99 57.45
C PRO A 201 17.19 54.20 57.29
N VAL A 202 16.84 55.30 57.93
CA VAL A 202 17.64 56.53 58.00
C VAL A 202 18.82 56.28 58.96
N PRO A 203 20.10 56.40 58.53
CA PRO A 203 21.20 56.33 59.47
C PRO A 203 21.37 57.69 60.18
N ARG A 204 21.45 57.64 61.52
CA ARG A 204 21.83 58.77 62.37
C ARG A 204 23.32 59.10 62.17
N SER A 205 23.59 60.41 61.98
CA SER A 205 24.77 61.24 62.36
C SER A 205 25.99 60.55 63.03
N ARG A 206 27.26 61.00 62.91
CA ARG A 206 28.01 62.09 62.25
C ARG A 206 29.46 61.98 62.80
N ALA A 207 30.47 62.33 61.99
CA ALA A 207 31.90 62.55 62.33
C ALA A 207 32.71 61.29 62.71
N GLU A 208 33.94 61.03 62.28
CA GLU A 208 35.16 61.85 62.10
C GLU A 208 35.97 61.31 60.88
N LEU A 209 36.41 62.11 59.91
CA LEU A 209 37.66 62.89 59.78
C LEU A 209 38.97 62.08 59.57
N HIS A 210 39.73 62.58 58.59
CA HIS A 210 41.08 62.22 58.13
C HIS A 210 41.21 60.90 57.35
N GLY A 211 41.75 60.84 56.13
CA GLY A 211 42.63 61.74 55.40
C GLY A 211 43.77 60.89 54.81
N LYS A 212 44.28 61.26 53.62
CA LYS A 212 45.35 60.64 52.80
C LYS A 212 44.79 59.71 51.70
N ARG A 213 45.26 59.72 50.44
CA ARG A 213 46.13 60.60 49.65
C ARG A 213 46.01 60.08 48.20
N TRP A 214 46.21 60.99 47.27
CA TRP A 214 46.17 60.85 45.81
C TRP A 214 47.14 59.84 45.19
N ALA A 215 46.72 59.27 44.04
CA ALA A 215 47.46 58.85 42.84
C ALA A 215 46.71 57.62 42.22
N GLU A 216 46.44 57.41 40.94
CA GLU A 216 46.78 57.96 39.62
C GLU A 216 45.75 57.33 38.62
N GLY A 217 45.50 57.95 37.46
CA GLY A 217 44.58 57.48 36.40
C GLY A 217 45.17 56.35 35.51
N PRO A 218 44.77 56.21 34.23
CA PRO A 218 43.75 56.95 33.49
C PRO A 218 42.80 56.10 32.60
N ALA A 219 41.74 56.78 32.16
CA ALA A 219 41.08 56.72 30.85
C ALA A 219 40.97 55.38 30.09
N VAL A 220 39.73 54.89 29.93
CA VAL A 220 39.34 54.13 28.74
C VAL A 220 38.08 54.75 28.14
N THR A 221 38.22 55.05 26.87
CA THR A 221 37.35 55.78 25.96
C THR A 221 36.23 54.92 25.38
N ASP A 222 35.15 55.64 25.07
CA ASP A 222 33.99 55.29 24.26
C ASP A 222 34.32 54.45 23.01
N ALA A 223 33.58 53.35 22.82
CA ALA A 223 33.46 52.69 21.53
C ALA A 223 32.06 52.06 21.37
N ARG A 224 31.12 52.88 20.88
CA ARG A 224 29.98 52.40 20.08
C ARG A 224 30.45 51.42 19.01
N ARG A 225 29.72 50.31 18.78
CA ARG A 225 29.07 49.96 17.49
C ARG A 225 28.51 48.52 17.48
N ARG A 226 27.21 48.46 17.18
CA ARG A 226 26.53 47.59 16.18
C ARG A 226 26.85 46.08 16.19
N ARG A 227 25.87 45.28 16.65
CA ARG A 227 25.68 43.89 16.20
C ARG A 227 24.93 43.87 14.86
N PRO A 228 25.38 43.14 13.83
CA PRO A 228 24.55 42.81 12.68
C PRO A 228 23.81 41.48 12.89
N VAL A 229 22.70 41.40 12.17
CA VAL A 229 21.80 40.27 11.96
C VAL A 229 22.41 39.25 10.99
N GLY A 230 22.11 37.97 11.19
CA GLY A 230 21.99 36.97 10.12
C GLY A 230 23.15 35.97 10.01
N GLN A 231 22.87 34.68 10.26
CA GLN A 231 22.62 33.67 9.22
C GLN A 231 22.79 32.24 9.76
N GLU A 232 21.83 31.41 9.37
CA GLU A 232 21.71 29.95 9.45
C GLU A 232 23.03 29.15 9.37
N PRO A 233 23.18 28.05 10.12
CA PRO A 233 24.08 26.98 9.74
C PRO A 233 23.33 25.83 9.08
N HIS A 234 23.68 25.65 7.82
CA HIS A 234 23.40 24.52 6.96
C HIS A 234 23.60 23.14 7.62
N ARG A 235 22.69 22.24 7.23
CA ARG A 235 22.81 20.78 7.21
C ARG A 235 24.25 20.30 6.99
N ARG A 236 24.75 19.47 7.90
CA ARG A 236 25.82 18.51 7.62
C ARG A 236 25.22 17.12 7.50
N GLN A 237 25.29 16.57 6.29
CA GLN A 237 25.32 15.12 6.05
C GLN A 237 26.59 14.55 6.70
N PRO A 238 26.53 13.33 7.28
CA PRO A 238 27.69 12.47 7.34
C PRO A 238 27.68 11.49 6.16
N ALA A 239 28.90 11.26 5.69
CA ALA A 239 29.26 10.44 4.56
C ALA A 239 28.93 8.94 4.73
N ALA A 240 28.79 8.30 3.59
CA ALA A 240 28.74 6.86 3.40
C ALA A 240 29.92 6.15 4.06
N SER A 241 29.63 5.06 4.77
CA SER A 241 30.58 4.02 5.14
C SER A 241 29.99 2.70 4.65
N GLY A 242 30.73 2.00 3.82
CA GLY A 242 30.29 0.81 3.10
C GLY A 242 29.96 -0.35 4.05
N ALA A 243 28.79 -0.94 3.83
CA ALA A 243 28.42 -2.23 4.40
C ALA A 243 27.84 -3.11 3.27
N ASP A 244 28.52 -4.24 3.10
CA ASP A 244 28.31 -5.35 2.17
C ASP A 244 26.95 -6.06 2.41
N PRO A 245 26.00 -6.09 1.44
CA PRO A 245 24.71 -6.76 1.61
C PRO A 245 24.79 -8.20 1.08
N GLY A 246 25.54 -9.07 1.77
CA GLY A 246 25.82 -10.44 1.29
C GLY A 246 25.66 -11.56 2.32
N LYS A 247 25.08 -11.33 3.50
CA LYS A 247 25.01 -12.38 4.55
C LYS A 247 23.69 -12.37 5.34
N PRO A 248 22.90 -13.46 5.30
CA PRO A 248 21.74 -13.58 6.18
C PRO A 248 22.16 -13.82 7.65
N PRO A 249 21.40 -13.33 8.64
CA PRO A 249 21.68 -13.52 10.05
C PRO A 249 21.51 -14.99 10.45
N ARG A 250 22.51 -15.54 11.16
CA ARG A 250 22.41 -16.86 11.83
C ARG A 250 21.50 -16.73 13.05
N ASP A 251 20.34 -17.36 13.00
CA ASP A 251 19.48 -17.59 14.16
C ASP A 251 20.13 -18.64 15.09
N PRO A 252 20.29 -18.39 16.41
CA PRO A 252 20.85 -19.36 17.35
C PRO A 252 19.90 -20.48 17.79
N ARG A 253 18.72 -20.66 17.19
CA ARG A 253 17.76 -21.69 17.63
C ARG A 253 17.57 -22.84 16.64
N PHE A 254 18.59 -23.67 16.46
CA PHE A 254 18.40 -25.04 15.96
C PHE A 254 19.34 -26.02 16.67
N HIS A 255 18.79 -26.75 17.64
CA HIS A 255 19.33 -28.02 18.12
C HIS A 255 18.96 -29.11 17.11
N PRO A 256 19.91 -29.91 16.59
CA PRO A 256 19.57 -31.15 15.91
C PRO A 256 19.33 -32.23 16.97
N GLN A 257 18.07 -32.61 17.20
CA GLN A 257 17.78 -33.88 17.86
C GLN A 257 17.98 -35.03 16.86
N ARG A 258 18.93 -35.86 17.25
CA ARG A 258 19.24 -37.20 16.74
C ARG A 258 18.17 -38.15 17.30
N PHE A 259 17.44 -38.87 16.45
CA PHE A 259 16.72 -40.10 16.79
C PHE A 259 16.84 -40.99 15.54
N GLU A 260 17.80 -41.91 15.49
CA GLU A 260 17.73 -43.30 15.95
C GLU A 260 16.58 -44.12 15.31
N SER A 261 17.00 -44.86 14.28
CA SER A 261 16.66 -46.24 13.92
C SER A 261 15.44 -46.91 14.58
N ALA A 262 14.47 -47.27 13.73
CA ALA A 262 13.73 -48.53 13.83
C ALA A 262 13.35 -48.97 12.40
N GLY A 263 13.79 -50.16 11.99
CA GLY A 263 13.53 -50.77 10.69
C GLY A 263 14.76 -51.44 10.10
#